data_AF-A0A4Y4WW44-F1
#
_entry.id   AF-A0A4Y4WW44-F1
#
_cell.length_a   1.000
_cell.length_b   1.000
_cell.length_c   1.000
_cell.angle_alpha   90.00
_cell.angle_beta   90.00
_cell.angle_gamma   90.00
#
_symmetry.space_group_name_H-M   'P 1'
#
loop_
_entity.id
_entity.type
_entity.pdbx_description
1 polymer ?
#
loop_
_entity_poly.entity_id
_entity_poly.type
_entity_poly.pdbx_seq_one_letter_code
_entity_poly.pdbx_strand_id
1 'polypeptide(L)'
;MMKRMDALTTPSNWQKVRLGDIGKPCMCKRVMKHQTTRYGEIPFYKIGTFGNTADAFISKKLFLEYKTKYSFPKKGDILISASGTIGRAVIYDGKPAYFQDSNIVWIDNDETLVKNDFLFYVYSHVKWNTEHTT
;
A
#
# COMPACT_ATOMS: atom_id res chain seq x y z
N MET A 1 -5.54 6.74 29.28
CA MET A 1 -6.72 6.14 28.61
C MET A 1 -7.22 7.13 27.56
N MET A 2 -6.86 6.94 26.30
CA MET A 2 -7.30 7.84 25.23
C MET A 2 -8.71 7.41 24.82
N LYS A 3 -9.72 8.22 25.20
CA LYS A 3 -11.11 8.01 24.82
C LYS A 3 -11.20 8.06 23.30
N ARG A 4 -11.63 6.94 22.71
CA ARG A 4 -11.99 6.84 21.29
C ARG A 4 -13.17 7.77 21.02
N MET A 5 -13.26 8.23 19.78
CA MET A 5 -14.43 8.92 19.25
C MET A 5 -15.68 8.09 19.53
N ASP A 6 -16.48 8.53 20.50
CA ASP A 6 -17.88 8.20 20.61
C ASP A 6 -18.65 9.51 20.37
N ALA A 7 -19.63 9.46 19.46
CA ALA A 7 -20.51 10.54 18.95
C ALA A 7 -19.87 11.48 17.89
N LEU A 8 -20.45 11.75 16.73
CA LEU A 8 -21.84 11.76 16.31
C LEU A 8 -22.02 11.03 14.97
N THR A 9 -23.26 10.62 14.68
CA THR A 9 -23.81 10.12 13.41
C THR A 9 -22.97 10.50 12.18
N THR A 10 -22.66 9.53 11.30
CA THR A 10 -22.17 9.81 9.95
C THR A 10 -22.99 10.99 9.39
N PRO A 11 -22.36 12.14 9.05
CA PRO A 11 -23.12 13.31 8.66
C PRO A 11 -24.10 12.95 7.52
N SER A 12 -25.26 13.58 7.45
CA SER A 12 -26.31 13.18 6.50
C SER A 12 -25.87 13.26 5.03
N ASN A 13 -24.86 14.07 4.73
CA ASN A 13 -24.24 14.21 3.42
C ASN A 13 -23.08 13.22 3.17
N TRP A 14 -22.77 12.31 4.10
CA TRP A 14 -21.75 11.29 3.94
C TRP A 14 -22.37 9.96 3.52
N GLN A 15 -21.69 9.29 2.60
CA GLN A 15 -22.09 7.96 2.12
C GLN A 15 -21.13 6.89 2.66
N LYS A 16 -21.70 5.76 3.09
CA LYS A 16 -20.93 4.55 3.36
C LYS A 16 -20.69 3.82 2.05
N VAL A 17 -19.42 3.58 1.72
CA VAL A 17 -18.99 2.87 0.50
C VAL A 17 -18.04 1.74 0.87
N ARG A 18 -17.96 0.70 0.05
CA ARG A 18 -16.92 -0.33 0.19
C ARG A 18 -15.66 0.15 -0.53
N LEU A 19 -14.47 -0.26 -0.06
CA LEU A 19 -13.21 0.05 -0.75
C LEU A 19 -13.20 -0.46 -2.21
N GLY A 20 -13.85 -1.60 -2.47
CA GLY A 20 -14.01 -2.13 -3.82
C GLY A 20 -14.88 -1.27 -4.75
N ASP A 21 -15.73 -0.39 -4.22
CA ASP A 21 -16.59 0.49 -5.01
C ASP A 21 -15.84 1.73 -5.50
N ILE A 22 -14.78 2.14 -4.79
CA ILE A 22 -13.95 3.32 -5.13
C ILE A 22 -12.71 2.96 -5.92
N GLY A 23 -12.31 1.69 -5.96
CA GLY A 23 -11.14 1.22 -6.68
C GLY A 23 -10.85 -0.26 -6.48
N LYS A 24 -10.06 -0.83 -7.38
CA LYS A 24 -9.65 -2.25 -7.29
C LYS A 24 -8.40 -2.39 -6.41
N PRO A 25 -8.28 -3.48 -5.63
CA PRO A 25 -7.02 -3.81 -4.98
C PRO A 25 -5.97 -4.20 -6.04
N CYS A 26 -4.79 -3.63 -5.90
CA CYS A 26 -3.65 -3.81 -6.78
C CYS A 26 -2.42 -4.23 -5.98
N MET A 27 -1.49 -4.89 -6.67
CA MET A 27 -0.19 -5.27 -6.15
C MET A 27 0.82 -5.30 -7.30
N CYS A 28 2.10 -5.23 -6.97
CA CYS A 28 3.17 -5.43 -7.94
C CYS A 28 3.26 -6.90 -8.38
N LYS A 29 3.97 -7.16 -9.49
CA LYS A 29 4.31 -8.51 -9.93
C LYS A 29 5.34 -9.14 -8.97
N ARG A 30 5.19 -10.43 -8.68
CA ARG A 30 6.15 -11.19 -7.87
C ARG A 30 7.58 -11.09 -8.42
N VAL A 31 8.50 -10.68 -7.54
CA VAL A 31 9.95 -10.76 -7.74
C VAL A 31 10.47 -11.97 -6.98
N MET A 32 11.21 -12.85 -7.67
CA MET A 32 11.79 -14.06 -7.07
C MET A 32 13.08 -13.75 -6.33
N LYS A 33 13.43 -14.55 -5.31
CA LYS A 33 14.65 -14.36 -4.49
C LYS A 33 15.92 -14.21 -5.33
N HIS A 34 16.08 -15.02 -6.39
CA HIS A 34 17.25 -14.98 -7.27
C HIS A 34 17.32 -13.71 -8.15
N GLN A 35 16.23 -12.94 -8.24
CA GLN A 35 16.19 -11.66 -8.95
C GLN A 35 16.58 -10.48 -8.05
N THR A 36 16.89 -10.73 -6.78
CA THR A 36 17.25 -9.71 -5.79
C THR A 36 18.71 -9.81 -5.37
N THR A 37 19.31 -8.66 -5.08
CA THR A 37 20.67 -8.52 -4.55
C THR A 37 20.66 -7.73 -3.23
N ARG A 38 21.74 -7.82 -2.45
CA ARG A 38 21.88 -7.09 -1.19
C ARG A 38 22.20 -5.61 -1.37
N TYR A 39 22.72 -5.24 -2.54
CA TYR A 39 23.07 -3.88 -2.95
C TYR A 39 22.63 -3.67 -4.39
N GLY A 40 22.15 -2.47 -4.75
CA GLY A 40 21.73 -2.15 -6.10
C GLY A 40 21.05 -0.78 -6.21
N GLU A 41 20.60 -0.45 -7.41
CA GLU A 41 20.04 0.87 -7.73
C GLU A 41 18.58 1.02 -7.34
N ILE A 42 17.77 -0.04 -7.50
CA ILE A 42 16.32 0.02 -7.29
C ILE A 42 15.97 -0.71 -5.99
N PRO A 43 15.58 0.01 -4.93
CA PRO A 43 15.10 -0.59 -3.69
C PRO A 43 13.92 -1.54 -3.94
N PHE A 44 13.99 -2.73 -3.33
CA PHE A 44 12.88 -3.68 -3.26
C PHE A 44 12.40 -3.82 -1.83
N TYR A 45 11.24 -3.26 -1.54
CA TYR A 45 10.62 -3.28 -0.23
C TYR A 45 9.85 -4.59 -0.02
N LYS A 46 10.35 -5.38 0.94
CA LYS A 46 9.64 -6.54 1.49
C LYS A 46 8.79 -6.09 2.67
N ILE A 47 7.91 -6.94 3.18
CA ILE A 47 7.08 -6.58 4.34
C ILE A 47 7.90 -6.10 5.55
N GLY A 48 9.05 -6.71 5.83
CA GLY A 48 9.92 -6.33 6.95
C GLY A 48 10.61 -4.96 6.78
N THR A 49 10.80 -4.50 5.53
CA THR A 49 11.45 -3.22 5.21
C THR A 49 10.47 -2.16 4.74
N PHE A 50 9.17 -2.46 4.65
CA PHE A 50 8.15 -1.55 4.16
C PHE A 50 7.99 -0.32 5.06
N GLY A 51 8.19 0.88 4.52
CA GLY A 51 8.24 2.13 5.29
C GLY A 51 9.55 2.38 6.04
N ASN A 52 10.56 1.52 5.85
CA ASN A 52 11.89 1.61 6.45
C ASN A 52 12.98 1.61 5.36
N THR A 53 14.22 1.31 5.73
CA THR A 53 15.34 1.15 4.78
C THR A 53 15.25 -0.20 4.07
N ALA A 54 15.37 -0.20 2.73
CA ALA A 54 15.44 -1.42 1.95
C ALA A 54 16.76 -2.17 2.19
N ASP A 55 16.68 -3.50 2.24
CA ASP A 55 17.81 -4.43 2.41
C ASP A 55 17.97 -5.37 1.19
N ALA A 56 17.14 -5.16 0.16
CA ALA A 56 17.10 -5.93 -1.06
C ALA A 56 16.87 -4.99 -2.25
N PHE A 57 17.42 -5.34 -3.39
CA PHE A 57 17.40 -4.51 -4.60
C PHE A 57 17.13 -5.35 -5.83
N ILE A 58 16.51 -4.76 -6.86
CA ILE A 58 16.34 -5.38 -8.17
C ILE A 58 17.11 -4.61 -9.24
N SER A 59 17.39 -5.26 -10.37
CA SER A 59 18.02 -4.57 -11.50
C SER A 59 17.07 -3.53 -12.11
N LYS A 60 17.64 -2.43 -12.62
CA LYS A 60 16.89 -1.41 -13.36
C LYS A 60 16.12 -1.99 -14.55
N LYS A 61 16.70 -2.98 -15.25
CA LYS A 61 16.05 -3.69 -16.36
C LYS A 61 14.75 -4.36 -15.90
N LEU A 62 14.80 -5.13 -14.80
CA LEU A 62 13.63 -5.82 -14.25
C LEU A 62 12.56 -4.83 -13.79
N PHE A 63 12.98 -3.77 -13.10
CA PHE A 63 12.10 -2.69 -12.66
C PHE A 63 11.33 -2.08 -13.83
N LEU A 64 12.04 -1.65 -14.88
CA LEU A 64 11.43 -1.03 -16.06
C LEU A 64 10.49 -1.98 -16.79
N GLU A 65 10.89 -3.25 -16.95
CA GLU A 65 10.04 -4.27 -17.56
C GLU A 65 8.74 -4.46 -16.77
N TYR A 66 8.87 -4.67 -15.46
CA TYR A 66 7.72 -5.01 -14.62
C TYR A 66 6.78 -3.82 -14.41
N LYS A 67 7.32 -2.62 -14.20
CA LYS A 67 6.52 -1.39 -14.07
C LYS A 67 5.71 -1.09 -15.33
N THR A 68 6.22 -1.46 -16.50
CA THR A 68 5.54 -1.21 -17.79
C THR A 68 4.49 -2.27 -18.09
N LYS A 69 4.75 -3.55 -17.76
CA LYS A 69 3.88 -4.68 -18.12
C LYS A 69 2.79 -4.99 -17.11
N TYR A 70 2.98 -4.62 -15.84
CA TYR A 70 2.09 -4.99 -14.74
C TYR A 70 1.66 -3.77 -13.94
N SER A 71 0.65 -3.94 -13.09
CA SER A 71 0.22 -2.91 -12.15
C SER A 71 1.38 -2.40 -11.31
N PHE A 72 1.47 -1.08 -11.18
CA PHE A 72 2.49 -0.39 -10.42
C PHE A 72 1.91 0.92 -9.86
N PRO A 73 2.22 1.31 -8.60
CA PRO A 73 1.61 2.48 -7.98
C PRO A 73 2.00 3.77 -8.70
N LYS A 74 1.06 4.71 -8.75
CA LYS A 74 1.27 6.10 -9.18
C LYS A 74 1.79 6.91 -8.00
N LYS A 75 2.52 7.99 -8.30
CA LYS A 75 2.94 8.94 -7.26
C LYS A 75 1.69 9.42 -6.51
N GLY A 76 1.72 9.33 -5.18
CA GLY A 76 0.62 9.68 -4.30
C GLY A 76 -0.24 8.48 -3.88
N ASP A 77 -0.15 7.32 -4.53
CA ASP A 77 -0.91 6.13 -4.13
C ASP A 77 -0.54 5.70 -2.71
N ILE A 78 -1.55 5.22 -1.97
CA ILE A 78 -1.37 4.76 -0.60
C ILE A 78 -1.14 3.25 -0.58
N LEU A 79 0.11 2.86 -0.38
CA LEU A 79 0.51 1.47 -0.20
C LEU A 79 0.19 1.04 1.24
N ILE A 80 -0.34 -0.16 1.42
CA ILE A 80 -0.76 -0.74 2.70
C ILE A 80 -0.16 -2.13 2.85
N SER A 81 0.30 -2.46 4.06
CA SER A 81 0.68 -3.83 4.40
C SER A 81 -0.54 -4.73 4.63
N ALA A 82 -0.58 -5.85 3.92
CA ALA A 82 -1.57 -6.91 4.09
C ALA A 82 -1.01 -8.13 4.85
N SER A 83 0.25 -8.10 5.27
CA SER A 83 0.87 -9.10 6.15
C SER A 83 1.81 -8.46 7.16
N GLY A 84 2.37 -9.23 8.10
CA GLY A 84 3.22 -8.69 9.17
C GLY A 84 2.44 -7.70 10.05
N THR A 85 2.93 -6.46 10.18
CA THR A 85 2.14 -5.38 10.78
C THR A 85 1.07 -4.92 9.80
N ILE A 86 -0.12 -5.51 9.84
CA ILE A 86 -1.22 -5.20 8.93
C ILE A 86 -1.70 -3.75 9.12
N GLY A 87 -1.94 -3.05 8.02
CA GLY A 87 -2.49 -1.69 8.02
C GLY A 87 -1.46 -0.56 8.07
N ARG A 88 -0.15 -0.85 8.01
CA ARG A 88 0.87 0.20 7.82
C ARG A 88 0.62 0.86 6.48
N ALA A 89 0.42 2.18 6.47
CA ALA A 89 0.22 2.97 5.26
C ALA A 89 1.49 3.76 4.91
N VAL A 90 1.86 3.79 3.63
CA VAL A 90 2.99 4.57 3.09
C VAL A 90 2.57 5.23 1.79
N ILE A 91 2.80 6.53 1.65
CA ILE A 91 2.55 7.28 0.41
C ILE A 91 3.70 7.00 -0.56
N TYR A 92 3.39 6.54 -1.78
CA TYR A 92 4.42 6.36 -2.79
C TYR A 92 4.89 7.71 -3.35
N ASP A 93 6.17 8.03 -3.19
CA ASP A 93 6.74 9.34 -3.56
C ASP A 93 7.07 9.48 -5.06
N GLY A 94 6.90 8.41 -5.84
CA GLY A 94 7.22 8.36 -7.27
C GLY A 94 8.69 8.07 -7.59
N LYS A 95 9.57 7.95 -6.58
CA LYS A 95 10.96 7.57 -6.82
C LYS A 95 11.06 6.09 -7.23
N PRO A 96 12.10 5.68 -7.97
CA PRO A 96 12.27 4.28 -8.34
C PRO A 96 12.35 3.38 -7.11
N ALA A 97 11.37 2.49 -6.98
CA ALA A 97 11.24 1.49 -5.91
C ALA A 97 10.29 0.39 -6.39
N TYR A 98 10.39 -0.80 -5.81
CA TYR A 98 9.49 -1.91 -6.13
C TYR A 98 9.03 -2.61 -4.84
N PHE A 99 7.86 -3.25 -4.87
CA PHE A 99 7.18 -3.70 -3.65
C PHE A 99 6.79 -5.17 -3.74
N GLN A 100 6.89 -5.88 -2.62
CA GLN A 100 6.56 -7.30 -2.55
C GLN A 100 5.06 -7.54 -2.79
N ASP A 101 4.78 -8.44 -3.73
CA ASP A 101 3.41 -8.82 -4.10
C ASP A 101 2.65 -9.45 -2.94
N SER A 102 1.32 -9.27 -2.94
CA SER A 102 0.35 -9.72 -1.93
C SER A 102 0.56 -9.19 -0.50
N ASN A 103 1.78 -8.83 -0.12
CA ASN A 103 2.14 -8.29 1.19
C ASN A 103 2.01 -6.77 1.23
N ILE A 104 2.32 -6.09 0.13
CA ILE A 104 2.19 -4.65 -0.02
C ILE A 104 1.22 -4.41 -1.19
N VAL A 105 0.08 -3.83 -0.88
CA VAL A 105 -1.04 -3.63 -1.79
C VAL A 105 -1.47 -2.17 -1.79
N TRP A 106 -2.25 -1.74 -2.77
CA TRP A 106 -2.94 -0.45 -2.72
C TRP A 106 -4.31 -0.58 -3.36
N ILE A 107 -5.20 0.36 -3.09
CA ILE A 107 -6.43 0.52 -3.86
C ILE A 107 -6.11 1.51 -4.98
N ASP A 108 -6.29 1.11 -6.24
CA ASP A 108 -6.22 2.03 -7.39
C ASP A 108 -7.54 2.82 -7.43
N ASN A 109 -7.71 3.73 -6.46
CA ASN A 109 -8.92 4.50 -6.28
C ASN A 109 -9.04 5.63 -7.30
N ASP A 110 -10.29 5.98 -7.60
CA ASP A 110 -10.59 7.19 -8.36
C ASP A 110 -10.48 8.43 -7.44
N GLU A 111 -9.44 9.25 -7.66
CA GLU A 111 -9.23 10.50 -6.91
C GLU A 111 -10.27 11.59 -7.20
N THR A 112 -11.18 11.39 -8.16
CA THR A 112 -12.38 12.23 -8.32
C THR A 112 -13.47 11.87 -7.31
N LEU A 113 -13.49 10.62 -6.82
CA LEU A 113 -14.43 10.14 -5.80
C LEU A 113 -13.86 10.31 -4.38
N VAL A 114 -12.58 9.98 -4.19
CA VAL A 114 -11.93 10.03 -2.87
C VAL A 114 -10.43 10.29 -2.98
N LYS A 115 -9.92 11.26 -2.21
CA LYS A 115 -8.50 11.65 -2.24
C LYS A 115 -7.61 10.67 -1.51
N ASN A 116 -6.38 10.48 -2.02
CA ASN A 116 -5.38 9.64 -1.39
C ASN A 116 -5.03 10.09 0.04
N ASP A 117 -4.96 11.40 0.29
CA ASP A 117 -4.68 11.94 1.63
C ASP A 117 -5.76 11.57 2.66
N PHE A 118 -7.02 11.55 2.21
CA PHE A 118 -8.13 11.10 3.06
C PHE A 118 -8.03 9.60 3.33
N LEU A 119 -7.75 8.79 2.30
CA LEU A 119 -7.53 7.36 2.47
C LEU A 119 -6.35 7.05 3.39
N PHE A 120 -5.25 7.80 3.29
CA PHE A 120 -4.11 7.67 4.19
C PHE A 120 -4.51 7.88 5.65
N TYR A 121 -5.30 8.94 5.92
CA TYR A 121 -5.85 9.18 7.25
C TYR A 121 -6.74 8.02 7.72
N VAL A 122 -7.67 7.56 6.87
CA VAL A 122 -8.57 6.44 7.20
C VAL A 122 -7.77 5.17 7.50
N TYR A 123 -6.87 4.75 6.61
CA TYR A 123 -6.09 3.51 6.78
C TYR A 123 -5.22 3.53 8.03
N SER A 124 -4.71 4.72 8.42
CA SER A 124 -3.88 4.90 9.62
C SER A 124 -4.67 4.85 10.93
N HIS A 125 -5.99 5.03 10.89
CA HIS A 125 -6.85 5.08 12.08
C HIS A 125 -7.87 3.92 12.15
N VAL A 126 -8.06 3.19 11.04
CA VAL A 126 -8.87 1.98 11.00
C VAL A 126 -8.15 0.86 11.75
N LYS A 127 -8.93 0.15 12.57
CA LYS A 127 -8.50 -1.15 13.10
C LYS A 127 -8.77 -2.21 12.05
N TRP A 128 -7.70 -2.78 11.53
CA TRP A 128 -7.77 -3.89 10.59
C TRP A 128 -8.07 -5.18 11.35
N ASN A 129 -9.21 -5.80 11.04
CA ASN A 129 -9.51 -7.13 11.54
C ASN A 129 -8.64 -8.14 10.78
N THR A 130 -7.89 -8.94 11.52
CA THR A 130 -7.10 -10.04 10.97
C THR A 130 -7.83 -11.33 11.27
N GLU A 131 -7.84 -12.28 10.32
CA GLU A 131 -8.44 -13.62 10.51
C GLU A 131 -7.60 -14.47 11.47
N HIS A 132 -7.38 -13.99 12.70
CA HIS A 132 -6.86 -14.72 13.86
C HIS A 132 -7.29 -14.09 15.19
N THR A 133 -8.29 -13.20 15.20
CA THR A 133 -8.85 -12.68 16.45
C THR A 133 -10.05 -13.53 16.86
N THR A 134 -9.78 -14.71 17.42
CA THR A 134 -10.69 -15.38 18.35
C THR A 134 -10.63 -14.71 19.71
#